data_AF-A0A1R1JGS6-F1
#
_entry.id   AF-A0A1R1JGS6-F1
#
_cell.length_a   1.000
_cell.length_b   1.000
_cell.length_c   1.000
_cell.angle_alpha   90.00
_cell.angle_beta   90.00
_cell.angle_gamma   90.00
#
_symmetry.space_group_name_H-M   'P 1'
#
loop_
_entity.id
_entity.type
_entity.pdbx_description
1 polymer ?
#
loop_
_entity_poly.entity_id
_entity_poly.type
_entity_poly.pdbx_seq_one_letter_code
_entity_poly.pdbx_strand_id
1 'polypeptide(L)'
;MAHIPQIRIPATYIRGGTSKGVFFRLQDLPEAAQAPGAARDALLLRVIGSPDPYGKQIDGMGGATSSTSKTVIVLKSTRPGHDVDYLFGQVAIDRAFVDWTGNCGNLSAAVGPFAIGGGLVDPARVPRDGIATVRIWQANIGKTIVAHVPITNGAVQETGDFELDGVTFPAAEVQLEFMDPAADEEGAGGAMFPTGNLVDDLAVPGIGTLKATMINAGIPTIFVDAEAIGYTGTELQDAINGDAKALEKFETIRAHGALRMGLIDTLDEIATRQHTPKIAFVAKPADYVASSGKRVAAADVDLLVRAMSMGKLHHAMMGTAAVAIGTAAAIPGTLVNLAAGGGERQAVRFGHPSGTLRVGAEAKLENGEWTVTKAIMSRSARVLMEGWVRVPGDAF
;
A
#
# COMPACT_ATOMS: atom_id res chain seq x y z
N MET A 1 37.18 22.00 7.49
CA MET A 1 37.39 20.53 7.44
C MET A 1 36.71 20.04 6.17
N ALA A 2 37.30 19.07 5.45
CA ALA A 2 36.77 18.63 4.14
C ALA A 2 35.50 17.76 4.23
N HIS A 3 35.21 17.19 5.41
CA HIS A 3 34.03 16.38 5.66
C HIS A 3 33.37 16.81 6.96
N ILE A 4 32.04 16.89 6.96
CA ILE A 4 31.28 17.24 8.16
C ILE A 4 30.73 15.99 8.86
N PRO A 5 30.62 16.00 10.20
CA PRO A 5 30.05 14.89 10.94
C PRO A 5 28.62 14.57 10.49
N GLN A 6 28.20 13.33 10.72
CA GLN A 6 26.81 12.95 10.53
C GLN A 6 25.91 13.65 11.54
N ILE A 7 24.69 13.98 11.12
CA ILE A 7 23.63 14.42 12.02
C ILE A 7 22.85 13.24 12.57
N ARG A 8 22.19 13.42 13.72
CA ARG A 8 21.30 12.42 14.34
C ARG A 8 19.87 12.93 14.24
N ILE A 9 18.98 12.12 13.67
CA ILE A 9 17.58 12.48 13.49
C ILE A 9 16.72 11.45 14.22
N PRO A 10 15.88 11.84 15.19
CA PRO A 10 14.98 10.91 15.87
C PRO A 10 14.10 10.18 14.86
N ALA A 11 14.05 8.86 14.97
CA ALA A 11 13.30 8.01 14.06
C ALA A 11 12.95 6.66 14.70
N THR A 12 11.88 6.06 14.20
CA THR A 12 11.46 4.71 14.59
C THR A 12 11.35 3.84 13.34
N TYR A 13 12.01 2.69 13.34
CA TYR A 13 11.90 1.68 12.30
C TYR A 13 10.83 0.67 12.69
N ILE A 14 9.76 0.60 11.91
CA ILE A 14 8.53 -0.12 12.27
C ILE A 14 8.16 -1.11 11.17
N ARG A 15 7.72 -2.30 11.56
CA ARG A 15 6.94 -3.17 10.69
C ARG A 15 5.47 -2.78 10.80
N GLY A 16 4.86 -2.39 9.69
CA GLY A 16 3.40 -2.22 9.57
C GLY A 16 2.88 -3.18 8.51
N GLY A 17 2.01 -4.11 8.91
CA GLY A 17 1.58 -5.22 8.06
C GLY A 17 2.78 -6.01 7.53
N THR A 18 2.83 -6.22 6.22
CA THR A 18 3.90 -6.93 5.50
C THR A 18 4.96 -5.97 4.90
N SER A 19 5.08 -4.76 5.45
CA SER A 19 6.05 -3.73 5.04
C SER A 19 6.92 -3.28 6.22
N LYS A 20 8.09 -2.73 5.92
CA LYS A 20 8.91 -2.00 6.90
C LYS A 20 9.14 -0.57 6.41
N GLY A 21 9.16 0.39 7.32
CA GLY A 21 9.42 1.79 7.00
C GLY A 21 10.10 2.53 8.15
N VAL A 22 10.77 3.63 7.80
CA VAL A 22 11.34 4.59 8.76
C VAL A 22 10.32 5.69 9.01
N PHE A 23 9.92 5.86 10.27
CA PHE A 23 8.91 6.80 10.72
C PHE A 23 9.57 7.98 11.42
N PHE A 24 9.06 9.17 11.10
CA PHE A 24 9.50 10.44 11.67
C PHE A 24 8.29 11.21 12.19
N ARG A 25 8.45 11.93 13.30
CA ARG A 25 7.57 13.06 13.61
C ARG A 25 8.07 14.26 12.82
N LEU A 26 7.17 15.07 12.27
CA LEU A 26 7.59 16.22 11.47
C LEU A 26 8.54 17.15 12.22
N GLN A 27 8.24 17.43 13.50
CA GLN A 27 9.04 18.30 14.36
C GLN A 27 10.45 17.77 14.67
N ASP A 28 10.72 16.48 14.44
CA ASP A 28 12.03 15.88 14.67
C ASP A 28 12.93 15.97 13.42
N LEU A 29 12.37 16.33 12.27
CA LEU A 29 13.15 16.54 11.06
C LEU A 29 13.94 17.86 11.15
N PRO A 30 15.12 17.94 10.49
CA PRO A 30 15.80 19.20 10.25
C PRO A 30 14.86 20.23 9.64
N GLU A 31 15.00 21.51 10.01
CA GLU A 31 14.10 22.60 9.59
C GLU A 31 13.87 22.63 8.07
N ALA A 32 14.93 22.49 7.28
CA ALA A 32 14.86 22.45 5.81
C ALA A 32 14.01 21.29 5.25
N ALA A 33 13.84 20.19 6.00
CA ALA A 33 13.04 19.04 5.63
C ALA A 33 11.63 19.04 6.24
N GLN A 34 11.28 20.04 7.07
CA GLN A 34 9.94 20.17 7.64
C GLN A 34 8.90 20.68 6.64
N ALA A 35 9.32 21.26 5.51
CA ALA A 35 8.46 21.53 4.36
C ALA A 35 8.66 20.48 3.24
N PRO A 36 7.65 20.19 2.41
CA PRO A 36 7.85 19.41 1.19
C PRO A 36 8.85 20.10 0.26
N GLY A 37 9.76 19.35 -0.35
CA GLY A 37 10.75 19.89 -1.28
C GLY A 37 12.04 19.08 -1.34
N ALA A 38 13.00 19.58 -2.11
CA ALA A 38 14.24 18.87 -2.44
C ALA A 38 15.04 18.44 -1.20
N ALA A 39 15.12 19.27 -0.16
CA ALA A 39 15.85 18.94 1.07
C ALA A 39 15.21 17.76 1.82
N ARG A 40 13.87 17.68 1.87
CA ARG A 40 13.19 16.52 2.43
C ARG A 40 13.47 15.27 1.60
N ASP A 41 13.36 15.37 0.28
CA ASP A 41 13.56 14.21 -0.60
C ASP A 41 15.00 13.69 -0.52
N ALA A 42 15.99 14.58 -0.56
CA ALA A 42 17.41 14.24 -0.41
C ALA A 42 17.71 13.59 0.95
N LEU A 43 17.13 14.11 2.03
CA LEU A 43 17.26 13.52 3.35
C LEU A 43 16.74 12.07 3.37
N LEU A 44 15.52 11.86 2.87
CA LEU A 44 14.87 10.54 2.91
C LEU A 44 15.54 9.54 1.98
N LEU A 45 16.01 10.00 0.81
CA LEU A 45 16.86 9.23 -0.09
C LEU A 45 18.12 8.74 0.64
N ARG A 46 18.81 9.64 1.35
CA ARG A 46 20.05 9.28 2.07
C ARG A 46 19.79 8.35 3.25
N VAL A 47 18.71 8.56 4.01
CA VAL A 47 18.29 7.67 5.11
C VAL A 47 18.06 6.25 4.61
N ILE A 48 17.40 6.11 3.45
CA ILE A 48 17.07 4.81 2.88
C ILE A 48 18.28 4.18 2.17
N GLY A 49 19.23 4.99 1.69
CA GLY A 49 20.40 4.52 0.94
C GLY A 49 20.14 4.46 -0.56
N SER A 50 19.50 5.50 -1.11
CA SER A 50 19.16 5.61 -2.53
C SER A 50 19.59 6.96 -3.12
N PRO A 51 19.83 7.06 -4.44
CA PRO A 51 19.85 5.97 -5.42
C PRO A 51 21.04 5.03 -5.20
N ASP A 52 20.80 3.73 -5.31
CA ASP A 52 21.83 2.71 -5.18
C ASP A 52 21.98 1.91 -6.49
N PRO A 53 23.07 2.10 -7.26
CA PRO A 53 23.31 1.35 -8.49
C PRO A 53 23.51 -0.15 -8.26
N TYR A 54 23.79 -0.59 -7.03
CA TYR A 54 23.91 -2.01 -6.69
C TYR A 54 22.56 -2.66 -6.40
N GLY A 55 21.51 -1.86 -6.20
CA GLY A 55 20.17 -2.34 -5.86
C GLY A 55 20.14 -3.15 -4.56
N LYS A 56 20.95 -2.77 -3.56
CA LYS A 56 21.08 -3.45 -2.26
C LYS A 56 20.72 -2.58 -1.06
N GLN A 57 20.80 -1.26 -1.19
CA GLN A 57 20.60 -0.26 -0.13
C GLN A 57 21.47 -0.54 1.11
N ILE A 58 22.71 -1.04 0.88
CA ILE A 58 23.64 -1.43 1.96
C ILE A 58 24.04 -0.25 2.85
N ASP A 59 24.10 0.95 2.28
CA ASP A 59 24.49 2.18 2.99
C ASP A 59 23.27 3.00 3.43
N GLY A 60 22.24 2.32 3.93
CA GLY A 60 21.02 2.95 4.44
C GLY A 60 20.08 1.97 5.14
N MET A 61 18.89 2.46 5.49
CA MET A 61 17.85 1.69 6.19
C MET A 61 16.97 0.85 5.26
N GLY A 62 17.13 1.02 3.95
CA GLY A 62 16.39 0.30 2.92
C GLY A 62 16.73 -1.19 2.89
N GLY A 63 15.78 -2.00 2.44
CA GLY A 63 15.96 -3.45 2.29
C GLY A 63 15.97 -3.94 0.84
N ALA A 64 16.18 -3.05 -0.13
CA ALA A 64 16.22 -3.32 -1.57
C ALA A 64 14.95 -3.99 -2.14
N THR A 65 13.79 -3.73 -1.54
CA THR A 65 12.49 -4.10 -2.10
C THR A 65 11.52 -2.94 -1.94
N SER A 66 10.49 -2.89 -2.78
CA SER A 66 9.44 -1.87 -2.66
C SER A 66 8.74 -1.91 -1.30
N SER A 67 8.68 -3.08 -0.64
CA SER A 67 8.09 -3.28 0.69
C SER A 67 8.96 -2.79 1.85
N THR A 68 10.23 -2.50 1.60
CA THR A 68 11.23 -2.10 2.63
C THR A 68 12.01 -0.84 2.26
N SER A 69 11.60 -0.12 1.20
CA SER A 69 12.16 1.17 0.78
C SER A 69 11.09 2.25 0.97
N LYS A 70 10.77 2.55 2.23
CA LYS A 70 9.58 3.33 2.61
C LYS A 70 9.89 4.29 3.74
N THR A 71 9.39 5.50 3.64
CA THR A 71 9.46 6.51 4.70
C THR A 71 8.07 7.03 5.04
N VAL A 72 7.89 7.42 6.29
CA VAL A 72 6.63 7.95 6.82
C VAL A 72 6.92 9.17 7.67
N ILE A 73 6.15 10.23 7.44
CA ILE A 73 6.15 11.43 8.28
C ILE A 73 4.77 11.56 8.89
N VAL A 74 4.71 11.72 10.22
CA VAL A 74 3.48 11.92 10.98
C VAL A 74 3.57 13.23 11.74
N LEU A 75 2.45 13.96 11.77
CA LEU A 75 2.31 15.21 12.52
C LEU A 75 0.92 15.28 13.14
N LYS A 76 0.76 16.15 14.14
CA LYS A 76 -0.57 16.45 14.68
C LYS A 76 -1.42 17.09 13.58
N SER A 77 -2.63 16.59 13.40
CA SER A 77 -3.56 17.13 12.41
C SER A 77 -4.08 18.50 12.86
N THR A 78 -4.21 19.43 11.91
CA THR A 78 -4.98 20.67 12.08
C THR A 78 -6.40 20.54 11.52
N ARG A 79 -6.72 19.41 10.86
CA ARG A 79 -8.02 19.15 10.26
C ARG A 79 -9.04 18.74 11.33
N PRO A 80 -10.26 19.33 11.29
CA PRO A 80 -11.35 18.87 12.14
C PRO A 80 -11.58 17.37 12.00
N GLY A 81 -11.88 16.72 13.12
CA GLY A 81 -12.19 15.29 13.14
C GLY A 81 -11.00 14.33 12.98
N HIS A 82 -9.77 14.83 12.88
CA HIS A 82 -8.56 14.02 12.70
C HIS A 82 -7.56 14.25 13.84
N ASP A 83 -6.85 13.19 14.23
CA ASP A 83 -5.85 13.22 15.29
C ASP A 83 -4.45 13.51 14.73
N VAL A 84 -4.10 12.87 13.61
CA VAL A 84 -2.79 13.02 12.95
C VAL A 84 -2.89 13.07 11.43
N ASP A 85 -1.97 13.80 10.81
CA ASP A 85 -1.73 13.72 9.37
C ASP A 85 -0.61 12.70 9.10
N TYR A 86 -0.77 11.95 8.01
CA TYR A 86 0.13 10.90 7.56
C TYR A 86 0.58 11.17 6.13
N LEU A 87 1.89 11.34 5.95
CA LEU A 87 2.57 11.38 4.66
C LEU A 87 3.40 10.11 4.44
N PHE A 88 3.23 9.51 3.27
CA PHE A 88 3.98 8.35 2.80
C PHE A 88 4.89 8.74 1.63
N GLY A 89 6.17 8.40 1.75
CA GLY A 89 7.15 8.52 0.67
C GLY A 89 7.65 7.14 0.25
N GLN A 90 7.34 6.73 -0.99
CA GLN A 90 7.95 5.55 -1.61
C GLN A 90 9.29 5.94 -2.22
N VAL A 91 10.39 5.47 -1.62
CA VAL A 91 11.73 5.79 -2.11
C VAL A 91 12.11 4.80 -3.21
N ALA A 92 12.46 5.32 -4.39
CA ALA A 92 12.95 4.50 -5.48
C ALA A 92 14.35 3.95 -5.16
N ILE A 93 14.64 2.72 -5.56
CA ILE A 93 15.89 2.05 -5.19
C ILE A 93 17.04 2.60 -6.05
N ASP A 94 16.81 2.68 -7.35
CA ASP A 94 17.77 2.90 -8.42
C ASP A 94 17.90 4.36 -8.89
N ARG A 95 16.99 5.24 -8.46
CA ARG A 95 16.93 6.65 -8.89
C ARG A 95 16.65 7.59 -7.73
N ALA A 96 17.12 8.84 -7.86
CA ALA A 96 16.95 9.88 -6.86
C ALA A 96 15.52 10.45 -6.88
N PHE A 97 14.55 9.64 -6.43
CA PHE A 97 13.13 10.00 -6.47
C PHE A 97 12.39 9.45 -5.26
N VAL A 98 11.58 10.31 -4.65
CA VAL A 98 10.60 9.94 -3.62
C VAL A 98 9.21 10.18 -4.19
N ASP A 99 8.43 9.11 -4.30
CA ASP A 99 7.07 9.17 -4.80
C ASP A 99 6.09 9.43 -3.66
N TRP A 100 5.41 10.57 -3.72
CA TRP A 100 4.42 11.04 -2.76
C TRP A 100 2.96 10.89 -3.27
N THR A 101 2.73 10.23 -4.40
CA THR A 101 1.42 10.22 -5.09
C THR A 101 0.40 9.26 -4.50
N GLY A 102 0.80 8.38 -3.58
CA GLY A 102 -0.07 7.32 -3.07
C GLY A 102 0.03 7.11 -1.57
N ASN A 103 -0.73 6.13 -1.09
CA ASN A 103 -0.74 5.66 0.28
C ASN A 103 -0.04 4.29 0.41
N CYS A 104 0.45 3.97 1.61
CA CYS A 104 0.86 2.62 1.98
C CYS A 104 -0.07 2.01 3.04
N GLY A 105 -1.11 1.29 2.59
CA GLY A 105 -2.10 0.69 3.49
C GLY A 105 -1.53 -0.31 4.51
N ASN A 106 -0.36 -0.91 4.23
CA ASN A 106 0.33 -1.75 5.22
C ASN A 106 0.92 -0.91 6.37
N LEU A 107 1.55 0.23 6.05
CA LEU A 107 2.14 1.11 7.06
C LEU A 107 1.10 1.96 7.80
N SER A 108 -0.12 2.10 7.27
CA SER A 108 -1.25 2.69 8.00
C SER A 108 -1.49 2.01 9.36
N ALA A 109 -1.25 0.69 9.47
CA ALA A 109 -1.36 -0.05 10.73
C ALA A 109 -0.34 0.39 11.79
N ALA A 110 0.78 0.97 11.37
CA ALA A 110 1.84 1.46 12.24
C ALA A 110 1.70 2.95 12.58
N VAL A 111 0.92 3.72 11.80
CA VAL A 111 0.73 5.17 12.03
C VAL A 111 0.01 5.42 13.36
N GLY A 112 -1.07 4.70 13.65
CA GLY A 112 -1.79 4.82 14.94
C GLY A 112 -0.88 4.55 16.14
N PRO A 113 -0.23 3.37 16.22
CA PRO A 113 0.79 3.07 17.23
C PRO A 113 1.88 4.13 17.37
N PHE A 114 2.46 4.57 16.25
CA PHE A 114 3.52 5.59 16.24
C PHE A 114 3.01 6.95 16.76
N ALA A 115 1.80 7.35 16.37
CA ALA A 115 1.20 8.61 16.81
C ALA A 115 0.92 8.62 18.32
N ILE A 116 0.48 7.50 18.88
CA ILE A 116 0.26 7.34 20.32
C ILE A 116 1.60 7.39 21.07
N GLY A 117 2.57 6.54 20.69
CA GLY A 117 3.88 6.51 21.33
C GLY A 117 4.69 7.80 21.17
N GLY A 118 4.49 8.51 20.06
CA GLY A 118 5.14 9.79 19.76
C GLY A 118 4.49 11.02 20.40
N GLY A 119 3.39 10.86 21.15
CA GLY A 119 2.67 11.94 21.81
C GLY A 119 1.91 12.88 20.87
N LEU A 120 1.49 12.38 19.70
CA LEU A 120 0.77 13.17 18.69
C LEU A 120 -0.76 13.12 18.87
N VAL A 121 -1.27 12.06 19.52
CA VAL A 121 -2.70 11.89 19.84
C VAL A 121 -3.04 12.57 21.16
N ASP A 122 -4.23 13.15 21.25
CA ASP A 122 -4.76 13.70 22.51
C ASP A 122 -4.83 12.60 23.58
N PRO A 123 -4.17 12.75 24.75
CA PRO A 123 -4.21 11.77 25.83
C PRO A 123 -5.61 11.38 26.28
N ALA A 124 -6.60 12.27 26.16
CA ALA A 124 -8.00 11.95 26.50
C ALA A 124 -8.62 10.87 25.58
N ARG A 125 -8.02 10.62 24.42
CA ARG A 125 -8.43 9.58 23.46
C ARG A 125 -7.67 8.27 23.62
N VAL A 126 -6.67 8.22 24.50
CA VAL A 126 -5.86 7.03 24.77
C VAL A 126 -6.28 6.46 26.12
N PRO A 127 -7.09 5.38 26.17
CA PRO A 127 -7.52 4.79 27.42
C PRO A 127 -6.34 4.16 28.16
N ARG A 128 -6.50 3.86 29.46
CA ARG A 128 -5.51 3.06 30.20
C ARG A 128 -5.45 1.63 29.65
N ASP A 129 -6.60 1.03 29.39
CA ASP A 129 -6.73 -0.32 28.82
C ASP A 129 -7.92 -0.32 27.85
N GLY A 130 -7.82 -1.03 26.73
CA GLY A 130 -8.89 -1.13 25.72
C GLY A 130 -8.42 -0.76 24.31
N ILE A 131 -9.25 -0.06 23.54
CA ILE A 131 -8.94 0.34 22.16
C ILE A 131 -8.88 1.87 22.06
N ALA A 132 -7.79 2.39 21.51
CA ALA A 132 -7.68 3.78 21.06
C ALA A 132 -8.05 3.87 19.58
N THR A 133 -9.10 4.63 19.26
CA THR A 133 -9.48 4.91 17.87
C THR A 133 -8.77 6.18 17.37
N VAL A 134 -7.72 5.97 16.57
CA VAL A 134 -6.91 7.04 15.97
C VAL A 134 -7.44 7.37 14.57
N ARG A 135 -7.81 8.63 14.36
CA ARG A 135 -8.31 9.16 13.09
C ARG A 135 -7.16 9.79 12.32
N ILE A 136 -6.77 9.17 11.23
CA ILE A 136 -5.59 9.50 10.45
C ILE A 136 -6.05 10.21 9.17
N TRP A 137 -5.59 11.43 8.95
CA TRP A 137 -5.71 12.08 7.67
C TRP A 137 -4.56 11.62 6.77
N GLN A 138 -4.87 10.85 5.72
CA GLN A 138 -3.89 10.45 4.72
C GLN A 138 -3.66 11.63 3.78
N ALA A 139 -2.55 12.33 3.97
CA ALA A 139 -2.28 13.61 3.32
C ALA A 139 -1.85 13.50 1.85
N ASN A 140 -1.37 12.33 1.39
CA ASN A 140 -1.03 12.10 -0.01
C ASN A 140 -2.27 12.04 -0.90
N ILE A 141 -3.35 11.41 -0.41
CA ILE A 141 -4.56 11.12 -1.20
C ILE A 141 -5.80 11.86 -0.71
N GLY A 142 -5.69 12.58 0.42
CA GLY A 142 -6.79 13.35 0.99
C GLY A 142 -7.93 12.49 1.52
N LYS A 143 -7.64 11.38 2.22
CA LYS A 143 -8.66 10.45 2.72
C LYS A 143 -8.48 10.12 4.20
N THR A 144 -9.58 9.76 4.85
CA THR A 144 -9.61 9.35 6.26
C THR A 144 -9.30 7.86 6.40
N ILE A 145 -8.41 7.52 7.32
CA ILE A 145 -8.17 6.16 7.77
C ILE A 145 -8.39 6.11 9.28
N VAL A 146 -9.15 5.13 9.75
CA VAL A 146 -9.35 4.89 11.19
C VAL A 146 -8.53 3.68 11.59
N ALA A 147 -7.69 3.83 12.61
CA ALA A 147 -6.93 2.74 13.21
C ALA A 147 -7.42 2.45 14.62
N HIS A 148 -7.81 1.21 14.87
CA HIS A 148 -8.22 0.72 16.18
C HIS A 148 -7.02 0.06 16.84
N VAL A 149 -6.35 0.81 17.71
CA VAL A 149 -5.07 0.40 18.31
C VAL A 149 -5.33 -0.16 19.72
N PRO A 150 -4.96 -1.42 20.00
CA PRO A 150 -5.09 -1.96 21.34
C PRO A 150 -4.09 -1.30 22.31
N ILE A 151 -4.58 -1.00 23.51
CA ILE A 151 -3.84 -0.33 24.58
C ILE A 151 -3.89 -1.17 25.85
N THR A 152 -2.76 -1.27 26.55
CA THR A 152 -2.63 -1.94 27.83
C THR A 152 -1.70 -1.14 28.73
N ASN A 153 -2.12 -0.85 29.96
CA ASN A 153 -1.40 -0.01 30.91
C ASN A 153 -0.96 1.36 30.36
N GLY A 154 -1.78 1.97 29.50
CA GLY A 154 -1.54 3.28 28.89
C GLY A 154 -0.52 3.27 27.74
N ALA A 155 -0.06 2.10 27.31
CA ALA A 155 0.87 1.93 26.20
C ALA A 155 0.26 1.07 25.09
N VAL A 156 0.77 1.22 23.86
CA VAL A 156 0.36 0.39 22.72
C VAL A 156 0.65 -1.08 23.04
N GLN A 157 -0.37 -1.94 22.90
CA GLN A 157 -0.22 -3.39 22.95
C GLN A 157 0.29 -3.88 21.60
N GLU A 158 1.59 -4.16 21.48
CA GLU A 158 2.19 -4.60 20.21
C GLU A 158 2.19 -6.13 20.03
N THR A 159 2.28 -6.88 21.13
CA THR A 159 2.33 -8.35 21.11
C THR A 159 0.92 -8.95 21.15
N GLY A 160 0.77 -10.16 20.61
CA GLY A 160 -0.53 -10.84 20.53
C GLY A 160 -0.41 -12.12 19.74
N ASP A 161 -1.55 -12.75 19.46
CA ASP A 161 -1.69 -14.02 18.76
C ASP A 161 -2.28 -13.85 17.33
N PHE A 162 -2.54 -12.62 16.88
CA PHE A 162 -3.03 -12.38 15.53
C PHE A 162 -1.95 -12.66 14.50
N GLU A 163 -2.24 -13.62 13.62
CA GLU A 163 -1.40 -14.00 12.49
C GLU A 163 -1.80 -13.23 11.22
N LEU A 164 -0.80 -12.83 10.45
CA LEU A 164 -0.97 -12.22 9.14
C LEU A 164 -0.06 -12.94 8.15
N ASP A 165 -0.63 -13.60 7.15
CA ASP A 165 0.15 -14.29 6.12
C ASP A 165 1.13 -13.31 5.44
N GLY A 166 2.43 -13.65 5.45
CA GLY A 166 3.53 -12.75 5.06
C GLY A 166 4.21 -12.00 6.22
N VAL A 167 3.75 -12.18 7.46
CA VAL A 167 4.42 -11.77 8.69
C VAL A 167 4.82 -13.03 9.48
N THR A 168 6.10 -13.12 9.83
CA THR A 168 6.67 -14.36 10.42
C THR A 168 6.15 -14.68 11.83
N PHE A 169 5.88 -13.66 12.64
CA PHE A 169 5.51 -13.82 14.04
C PHE A 169 4.18 -13.12 14.33
N PRO A 170 3.33 -13.69 15.20
CA PRO A 170 2.08 -13.06 15.59
C PRO A 170 2.33 -11.77 16.39
N ALA A 171 1.32 -10.91 16.39
CA ALA A 171 1.33 -9.62 17.07
C ALA A 171 -0.11 -9.24 17.46
N ALA A 172 -0.32 -8.08 18.07
CA ALA A 172 -1.66 -7.58 18.30
C ALA A 172 -2.35 -7.21 16.98
N GLU A 173 -3.65 -7.49 16.90
CA GLU A 173 -4.48 -7.05 15.77
C GLU A 173 -4.69 -5.52 15.83
N VAL A 174 -4.52 -4.88 14.68
CA VAL A 174 -4.89 -3.49 14.43
C VAL A 174 -5.88 -3.50 13.28
N GLN A 175 -7.15 -3.24 13.59
CA GLN A 175 -8.19 -3.10 12.58
C GLN A 175 -8.08 -1.71 11.94
N LEU A 176 -8.16 -1.67 10.61
CA LEU A 176 -8.14 -0.46 9.81
C LEU A 176 -9.46 -0.31 9.05
N GLU A 177 -9.97 0.92 9.04
CA GLU A 177 -11.08 1.33 8.18
C GLU A 177 -10.58 2.43 7.23
N PHE A 178 -10.71 2.19 5.93
CA PHE A 178 -10.45 3.18 4.88
C PHE A 178 -11.79 3.78 4.51
N MET A 179 -12.04 5.01 4.95
CA MET A 179 -13.32 5.69 4.77
C MET A 179 -13.39 6.29 3.38
N ASP A 180 -14.56 6.16 2.75
CA ASP A 180 -14.86 6.68 1.41
C ASP A 180 -13.68 6.45 0.43
N PRO A 181 -13.24 5.18 0.27
CA PRO A 181 -11.95 4.88 -0.36
C PRO A 181 -11.91 5.20 -1.86
N ALA A 182 -13.06 5.47 -2.48
CA ALA A 182 -13.14 5.94 -3.86
C ALA A 182 -12.50 7.33 -4.01
N ALA A 183 -11.74 7.54 -5.08
CA ALA A 183 -11.22 8.87 -5.38
C ALA A 183 -12.35 9.87 -5.65
N ASP A 184 -12.18 11.10 -5.17
CA ASP A 184 -13.11 12.20 -5.47
C ASP A 184 -12.96 12.63 -6.94
N GLU A 185 -13.99 13.25 -7.52
CA GLU A 185 -14.01 13.66 -8.94
C GLU A 185 -12.85 14.61 -9.32
N GLU A 186 -12.33 15.38 -8.37
CA GLU A 186 -11.20 16.32 -8.56
C GLU A 186 -9.82 15.65 -8.47
N GLY A 187 -9.74 14.35 -8.12
CA GLY A 187 -8.49 13.60 -8.05
C GLY A 187 -8.01 13.07 -9.41
N ALA A 188 -6.75 12.65 -9.50
CA ALA A 188 -6.22 12.00 -10.70
C ALA A 188 -7.03 10.73 -11.02
N GLY A 189 -7.74 10.73 -12.15
CA GLY A 189 -8.65 9.66 -12.58
C GLY A 189 -9.98 9.65 -11.82
N GLY A 190 -10.61 10.83 -11.64
CA GLY A 190 -11.88 11.03 -10.95
C GLY A 190 -12.95 9.96 -11.22
N ALA A 191 -13.73 9.66 -10.18
CA ALA A 191 -14.67 8.54 -10.04
C ALA A 191 -14.05 7.16 -9.71
N MET A 192 -14.85 6.32 -9.04
CA MET A 192 -14.44 4.96 -8.64
C MET A 192 -14.10 4.08 -9.85
N PHE A 193 -14.83 4.23 -10.95
CA PHE A 193 -14.52 3.62 -12.24
C PHE A 193 -14.25 4.75 -13.24
N PRO A 194 -12.98 5.14 -13.46
CA PRO A 194 -12.65 6.33 -14.27
C PRO A 194 -13.10 6.24 -15.73
N THR A 195 -13.38 5.02 -16.21
CA THR A 195 -13.87 4.77 -17.57
C THR A 195 -15.40 4.80 -17.69
N GLY A 196 -16.11 4.84 -16.56
CA GLY A 196 -17.55 4.65 -16.47
C GLY A 196 -18.02 3.18 -16.53
N ASN A 197 -17.11 2.23 -16.72
CA ASN A 197 -17.44 0.81 -16.91
C ASN A 197 -16.89 -0.06 -15.76
N LEU A 198 -17.63 -1.11 -15.39
CA LEU A 198 -17.14 -2.13 -14.44
C LEU A 198 -16.04 -3.00 -15.09
N VAL A 199 -16.15 -3.24 -16.40
CA VAL A 199 -15.19 -3.98 -17.22
C VAL A 199 -15.07 -3.30 -18.58
N ASP A 200 -13.85 -2.99 -18.99
CA ASP A 200 -13.52 -2.44 -20.30
C ASP A 200 -12.81 -3.49 -21.19
N ASP A 201 -12.84 -3.25 -22.49
CA ASP A 201 -11.90 -3.83 -23.45
C ASP A 201 -10.64 -2.96 -23.55
N LEU A 202 -9.55 -3.38 -22.91
CA LEU A 202 -8.26 -2.70 -22.92
C LEU A 202 -7.40 -3.22 -24.07
N ALA A 203 -7.26 -2.42 -25.13
CA ALA A 203 -6.37 -2.72 -26.25
C ALA A 203 -4.90 -2.45 -25.87
N VAL A 204 -4.06 -3.49 -25.91
CA VAL A 204 -2.64 -3.40 -25.59
C VAL A 204 -1.82 -3.89 -26.80
N PRO A 205 -1.17 -3.00 -27.56
CA PRO A 205 -0.35 -3.35 -28.72
C PRO A 205 0.69 -4.42 -28.38
N GLY A 206 0.82 -5.43 -29.24
CA GLY A 206 1.74 -6.56 -29.05
C GLY A 206 1.24 -7.65 -28.10
N ILE A 207 0.13 -7.43 -27.38
CA ILE A 207 -0.47 -8.42 -26.47
C ILE A 207 -1.87 -8.81 -26.95
N GLY A 208 -2.70 -7.83 -27.32
CA GLY A 208 -4.09 -8.01 -27.73
C GLY A 208 -5.07 -7.19 -26.89
N THR A 209 -6.35 -7.49 -27.02
CA THR A 209 -7.40 -6.86 -26.21
C THR A 209 -7.69 -7.71 -24.98
N LEU A 210 -7.61 -7.09 -23.80
CA LEU A 210 -7.85 -7.75 -22.52
C LEU A 210 -9.12 -7.18 -21.90
N LYS A 211 -9.95 -8.04 -21.29
CA LYS A 211 -10.95 -7.55 -20.33
C LYS A 211 -10.22 -7.00 -19.11
N ALA A 212 -10.60 -5.81 -18.67
CA ALA A 212 -9.98 -5.16 -17.53
C ALA A 212 -11.00 -4.42 -16.66
N THR A 213 -10.94 -4.61 -15.35
CA THR A 213 -11.56 -3.68 -14.39
C THR A 213 -10.52 -2.65 -13.99
N MET A 214 -10.81 -1.37 -14.21
CA MET A 214 -9.97 -0.25 -13.80
C MET A 214 -10.68 0.52 -12.70
N ILE A 215 -10.20 0.40 -11.46
CA ILE A 215 -10.86 0.96 -10.29
C ILE A 215 -9.93 1.91 -9.54
N ASN A 216 -10.49 2.99 -9.02
CA ASN A 216 -9.81 3.99 -8.20
C ASN A 216 -10.36 3.98 -6.77
N ALA A 217 -10.04 2.91 -6.03
CA ALA A 217 -10.43 2.74 -4.63
C ALA A 217 -9.24 2.28 -3.78
N GLY A 218 -8.83 3.10 -2.81
CA GLY A 218 -7.59 2.91 -2.03
C GLY A 218 -6.32 3.24 -2.82
N ILE A 219 -6.18 2.73 -4.05
CA ILE A 219 -5.18 3.13 -5.05
C ILE A 219 -5.70 2.78 -6.46
N PRO A 220 -5.41 3.58 -7.50
CA PRO A 220 -5.74 3.22 -8.87
C PRO A 220 -5.15 1.84 -9.22
N THR A 221 -6.00 0.90 -9.62
CA THR A 221 -5.62 -0.50 -9.86
C THR A 221 -6.32 -1.05 -11.10
N ILE A 222 -5.52 -1.68 -11.96
CA ILE A 222 -5.96 -2.41 -13.15
C ILE A 222 -6.00 -3.90 -12.79
N PHE A 223 -7.16 -4.52 -12.90
CA PHE A 223 -7.34 -5.96 -12.75
C PHE A 223 -7.61 -6.60 -14.11
N VAL A 224 -6.89 -7.67 -14.42
CA VAL A 224 -7.11 -8.51 -15.63
C VAL A 224 -7.23 -9.98 -15.23
N ASP A 225 -7.85 -10.81 -16.07
CA ASP A 225 -7.91 -12.26 -15.82
C ASP A 225 -6.55 -12.92 -16.03
N ALA A 226 -6.14 -13.80 -15.12
CA ALA A 226 -4.87 -14.52 -15.19
C ALA A 226 -4.76 -15.33 -16.50
N GLU A 227 -5.82 -16.06 -16.87
CA GLU A 227 -5.86 -16.91 -18.06
C GLU A 227 -5.66 -16.07 -19.34
N ALA A 228 -6.26 -14.89 -19.42
CA ALA A 228 -6.14 -13.98 -20.57
C ALA A 228 -4.70 -13.50 -20.81
N ILE A 229 -3.85 -13.53 -19.78
CA ILE A 229 -2.43 -13.20 -19.89
C ILE A 229 -1.52 -14.41 -19.72
N GLY A 230 -2.05 -15.64 -19.76
CA GLY A 230 -1.29 -16.89 -19.76
C GLY A 230 -0.80 -17.36 -18.39
N TYR A 231 -1.48 -16.95 -17.32
CA TYR A 231 -1.18 -17.33 -15.94
C TYR A 231 -2.35 -18.08 -15.29
N THR A 232 -2.06 -18.75 -14.18
CA THR A 232 -3.02 -19.52 -13.39
C THR A 232 -3.59 -18.73 -12.21
N GLY A 233 -2.89 -17.67 -11.76
CA GLY A 233 -3.21 -16.96 -10.53
C GLY A 233 -2.49 -17.51 -9.30
N THR A 234 -1.75 -18.62 -9.43
CA THR A 234 -1.03 -19.28 -8.32
C THR A 234 0.45 -18.91 -8.24
N GLU A 235 0.97 -18.14 -9.21
CA GLU A 235 2.40 -17.85 -9.38
C GLU A 235 3.06 -17.24 -8.13
N LEU A 236 4.30 -17.66 -7.84
CA LEU A 236 5.15 -17.05 -6.83
C LEU A 236 6.17 -16.09 -7.47
N GLN A 237 6.92 -15.36 -6.64
CA GLN A 237 7.86 -14.34 -7.13
C GLN A 237 8.88 -14.88 -8.13
N ASP A 238 9.43 -16.07 -7.92
CA ASP A 238 10.46 -16.64 -8.80
C ASP A 238 9.95 -16.95 -10.21
N ALA A 239 8.63 -17.17 -10.37
CA ALA A 239 8.02 -17.43 -11.67
C ALA A 239 7.87 -16.17 -12.54
N ILE A 240 7.96 -14.97 -11.95
CA ILE A 240 7.70 -13.69 -12.64
C ILE A 240 8.90 -12.73 -12.53
N ASN A 241 9.50 -12.59 -11.35
CA ASN A 241 10.53 -11.57 -11.08
C ASN A 241 11.87 -11.83 -11.77
N GLY A 242 12.12 -13.06 -12.21
CA GLY A 242 13.28 -13.45 -13.01
C GLY A 242 13.06 -13.40 -14.52
N ASP A 243 11.82 -13.20 -14.98
CA ASP A 243 11.48 -13.17 -16.40
C ASP A 243 11.28 -11.73 -16.90
N ALA A 244 12.30 -11.20 -17.57
CA ALA A 244 12.27 -9.85 -18.11
C ALA A 244 11.10 -9.62 -19.09
N LYS A 245 10.70 -10.63 -19.86
CA LYS A 245 9.57 -10.52 -20.81
C LYS A 245 8.24 -10.45 -20.08
N ALA A 246 8.10 -11.21 -18.99
CA ALA A 246 6.92 -11.11 -18.13
C ALA A 246 6.81 -9.72 -17.51
N LEU A 247 7.92 -9.18 -16.99
CA LEU A 247 7.94 -7.85 -16.39
C LEU A 247 7.62 -6.75 -17.40
N GLU A 248 8.19 -6.82 -18.60
CA GLU A 248 7.87 -5.91 -19.70
C GLU A 248 6.39 -5.99 -20.09
N LYS A 249 5.85 -7.21 -20.24
CA LYS A 249 4.41 -7.43 -20.52
C LYS A 249 3.51 -6.75 -19.49
N PHE A 250 3.80 -6.90 -18.19
CA PHE A 250 3.02 -6.25 -17.14
C PHE A 250 3.14 -4.73 -17.18
N GLU A 251 4.32 -4.19 -17.46
CA GLU A 251 4.53 -2.74 -17.56
C GLU A 251 3.79 -2.16 -18.78
N THR A 252 3.78 -2.86 -19.92
CA THR A 252 3.01 -2.44 -21.10
C THR A 252 1.51 -2.39 -20.80
N ILE A 253 0.94 -3.44 -20.18
CA ILE A 253 -0.48 -3.43 -19.81
C ILE A 253 -0.76 -2.29 -18.81
N ARG A 254 0.14 -2.08 -17.84
CA ARG A 254 0.00 -1.01 -16.84
C ARG A 254 0.00 0.38 -17.49
N ALA A 255 0.89 0.64 -18.45
CA ALA A 255 0.97 1.91 -19.16
C ALA A 255 -0.33 2.21 -19.93
N HIS A 256 -0.84 1.22 -20.68
CA HIS A 256 -2.07 1.37 -21.43
C HIS A 256 -3.31 1.53 -20.53
N GLY A 257 -3.36 0.80 -19.40
CA GLY A 257 -4.41 1.01 -18.41
C GLY A 257 -4.33 2.39 -17.75
N ALA A 258 -3.13 2.89 -17.44
CA ALA A 258 -2.94 4.24 -16.89
C ALA A 258 -3.45 5.32 -17.85
N LEU A 259 -3.14 5.20 -19.14
CA LEU A 259 -3.64 6.08 -20.18
C LEU A 259 -5.17 6.00 -20.29
N ARG A 260 -5.72 4.78 -20.30
CA ARG A 260 -7.18 4.55 -20.40
C ARG A 260 -7.96 5.10 -19.19
N MET A 261 -7.34 5.11 -18.02
CA MET A 261 -7.85 5.70 -16.77
C MET A 261 -7.69 7.23 -16.70
N GLY A 262 -6.99 7.86 -17.66
CA GLY A 262 -6.71 9.30 -17.61
C GLY A 262 -5.71 9.70 -16.52
N LEU A 263 -4.81 8.79 -16.11
CA LEU A 263 -3.79 9.07 -15.09
C LEU A 263 -2.49 9.63 -15.68
N ILE A 264 -2.34 9.52 -17.00
CA ILE A 264 -1.26 10.04 -17.83
C ILE A 264 -1.88 10.47 -19.17
N ASP A 265 -1.31 11.47 -19.82
CA ASP A 265 -1.77 11.93 -21.14
C ASP A 265 -1.03 11.21 -22.28
N THR A 266 0.22 10.82 -22.01
CA THR A 266 1.10 10.12 -22.96
C THR A 266 1.75 8.91 -22.31
N LEU A 267 2.07 7.88 -23.11
CA LEU A 267 2.68 6.65 -22.59
C LEU A 267 4.06 6.87 -21.95
N ASP A 268 4.82 7.88 -22.38
CA ASP A 268 6.17 8.15 -21.87
C ASP A 268 6.18 8.57 -20.39
N GLU A 269 5.08 9.16 -19.90
CA GLU A 269 4.93 9.56 -18.50
C GLU A 269 4.92 8.37 -17.53
N ILE A 270 4.65 7.16 -18.02
CA ILE A 270 4.61 5.95 -17.19
C ILE A 270 5.97 5.65 -16.53
N ALA A 271 7.07 6.04 -17.19
CA ALA A 271 8.44 5.79 -16.73
C ALA A 271 8.76 6.54 -15.42
N THR A 272 8.21 7.74 -15.27
CA THR A 272 8.35 8.56 -14.06
C THR A 272 7.23 8.27 -13.05
N ARG A 273 6.07 7.76 -13.50
CA ARG A 273 4.92 7.36 -12.68
C ARG A 273 4.87 5.85 -12.38
N GLN A 274 5.82 5.37 -11.58
CA GLN A 274 5.95 3.93 -11.27
C GLN A 274 5.08 3.46 -10.10
N HIS A 275 4.63 4.38 -9.22
CA HIS A 275 3.84 3.98 -8.07
C HIS A 275 2.37 3.73 -8.40
N THR A 276 1.76 4.47 -9.33
CA THR A 276 0.35 4.33 -9.71
C THR A 276 0.15 4.39 -11.23
N PRO A 277 -0.87 3.71 -11.79
CA PRO A 277 -1.72 2.70 -11.14
C PRO A 277 -0.93 1.42 -10.82
N LYS A 278 -1.51 0.54 -10.01
CA LYS A 278 -1.06 -0.84 -9.85
C LYS A 278 -1.65 -1.70 -10.97
N ILE A 279 -0.97 -2.80 -11.28
CA ILE A 279 -1.52 -3.87 -12.11
C ILE A 279 -1.58 -5.15 -11.30
N ALA A 280 -2.72 -5.83 -11.36
CA ALA A 280 -2.96 -7.10 -10.73
C ALA A 280 -3.71 -8.03 -11.67
N PHE A 281 -3.56 -9.33 -11.47
CA PHE A 281 -4.33 -10.34 -12.17
C PHE A 281 -5.08 -11.23 -11.18
N VAL A 282 -6.26 -11.67 -11.61
CA VAL A 282 -7.20 -12.43 -10.79
C VAL A 282 -7.52 -13.78 -11.41
N ALA A 283 -7.83 -14.75 -10.56
CA ALA A 283 -8.30 -16.06 -10.97
C ALA A 283 -9.32 -16.60 -9.98
N LYS A 284 -10.09 -17.61 -10.41
CA LYS A 284 -10.93 -18.41 -9.52
C LYS A 284 -10.07 -19.11 -8.45
N PRO A 285 -10.67 -19.52 -7.31
CA PRO A 285 -9.97 -20.31 -6.31
C PRO A 285 -9.28 -21.54 -6.89
N ALA A 286 -8.03 -21.75 -6.51
CA ALA A 286 -7.28 -22.95 -6.80
C ALA A 286 -6.31 -23.26 -5.64
N ASP A 287 -5.99 -24.54 -5.48
CA ASP A 287 -4.97 -24.98 -4.53
C ASP A 287 -3.60 -24.42 -4.95
N TYR A 288 -2.82 -23.94 -3.98
CA TYR A 288 -1.41 -23.59 -4.21
C TYR A 288 -0.59 -23.73 -2.92
N VAL A 289 0.73 -23.71 -3.09
CA VAL A 289 1.69 -23.65 -1.99
C VAL A 289 2.20 -22.22 -1.90
N ALA A 290 1.97 -21.58 -0.76
CA ALA A 290 2.45 -20.23 -0.49
C ALA A 290 3.98 -20.19 -0.36
N SER A 291 4.57 -19.00 -0.44
CA SER A 291 6.01 -18.78 -0.32
C SER A 291 6.64 -19.32 0.99
N SER A 292 5.84 -19.49 2.04
CA SER A 292 6.25 -20.10 3.31
C SER A 292 6.23 -21.64 3.32
N GLY A 293 5.77 -22.28 2.25
CA GLY A 293 5.50 -23.72 2.20
C GLY A 293 4.10 -24.13 2.71
N LYS A 294 3.32 -23.19 3.26
CA LYS A 294 1.93 -23.43 3.68
C LYS A 294 1.06 -23.74 2.48
N ARG A 295 0.30 -24.83 2.53
CA ARG A 295 -0.75 -25.12 1.53
C ARG A 295 -1.95 -24.20 1.78
N VAL A 296 -2.44 -23.58 0.71
CA VAL A 296 -3.71 -22.85 0.69
C VAL A 296 -4.66 -23.66 -0.18
N ALA A 297 -5.76 -24.13 0.39
CA ALA A 297 -6.76 -24.86 -0.37
C ALA A 297 -7.67 -23.89 -1.13
N ALA A 298 -8.19 -24.31 -2.28
CA ALA A 298 -9.19 -23.55 -3.03
C ALA A 298 -10.42 -23.21 -2.16
N ALA A 299 -10.81 -24.09 -1.24
CA ALA A 299 -11.90 -23.86 -0.31
C ALA A 299 -11.62 -22.79 0.75
N ASP A 300 -10.34 -22.44 0.98
CA ASP A 300 -9.94 -21.43 1.96
C ASP A 300 -9.93 -20.01 1.38
N VAL A 301 -10.24 -19.83 0.09
CA VAL A 301 -10.20 -18.53 -0.59
C VAL A 301 -11.40 -18.36 -1.52
N ASP A 302 -11.89 -17.13 -1.65
CA ASP A 302 -12.93 -16.76 -2.60
C ASP A 302 -12.37 -16.53 -4.01
N LEU A 303 -11.10 -16.11 -4.12
CA LEU A 303 -10.39 -15.85 -5.38
C LEU A 303 -8.88 -15.85 -5.17
N LEU A 304 -8.12 -15.85 -6.26
CA LEU A 304 -6.68 -15.62 -6.24
C LEU A 304 -6.36 -14.25 -6.83
N VAL A 305 -5.42 -13.54 -6.21
CA VAL A 305 -4.93 -12.25 -6.71
C VAL A 305 -3.41 -12.17 -6.61
N ARG A 306 -2.78 -11.66 -7.67
CA ARG A 306 -1.35 -11.39 -7.76
C ARG A 306 -1.17 -9.97 -8.26
N ALA A 307 -0.33 -9.18 -7.60
CA ALA A 307 -0.18 -7.76 -7.90
C ALA A 307 1.28 -7.36 -8.06
N MET A 308 1.54 -6.48 -9.02
CA MET A 308 2.85 -5.90 -9.28
C MET A 308 2.99 -4.55 -8.57
N SER A 309 4.17 -4.26 -8.04
CA SER A 309 4.51 -2.94 -7.52
C SER A 309 5.97 -2.62 -7.79
N MET A 310 6.23 -1.46 -8.39
CA MET A 310 7.56 -1.03 -8.83
C MET A 310 8.19 -2.06 -9.78
N GLY A 311 7.43 -2.50 -10.78
CA GLY A 311 7.89 -3.44 -11.81
C GLY A 311 8.16 -4.88 -11.34
N LYS A 312 7.78 -5.27 -10.13
CA LYS A 312 7.98 -6.64 -9.59
C LYS A 312 6.72 -7.19 -8.93
N LEU A 313 6.56 -8.51 -8.96
CA LEU A 313 5.51 -9.21 -8.22
C LEU A 313 5.72 -9.00 -6.72
N HIS A 314 4.69 -8.50 -6.07
CA HIS A 314 4.68 -8.26 -4.63
C HIS A 314 4.62 -9.58 -3.87
N HIS A 315 5.38 -9.71 -2.78
CA HIS A 315 5.51 -10.97 -2.03
C HIS A 315 4.21 -11.40 -1.32
N ALA A 316 3.42 -10.44 -0.84
CA ALA A 316 2.10 -10.66 -0.25
C ALA A 316 1.05 -9.83 -1.00
N MET A 317 0.46 -8.82 -0.37
CA MET A 317 -0.37 -7.82 -1.05
C MET A 317 -0.13 -6.41 -0.49
N MET A 318 -0.18 -5.39 -1.34
CA MET A 318 -0.17 -4.00 -0.88
C MET A 318 -1.49 -3.69 -0.17
N GLY A 319 -1.47 -3.07 1.01
CA GLY A 319 -2.70 -2.75 1.75
C GLY A 319 -3.71 -1.93 0.94
N THR A 320 -3.26 -0.95 0.15
CA THR A 320 -4.15 -0.18 -0.74
C THR A 320 -4.72 -1.01 -1.89
N ALA A 321 -3.96 -1.96 -2.45
CA ALA A 321 -4.50 -2.89 -3.44
C ALA A 321 -5.48 -3.89 -2.80
N ALA A 322 -5.31 -4.25 -1.53
CA ALA A 322 -6.30 -5.03 -0.79
C ALA A 322 -7.63 -4.26 -0.65
N VAL A 323 -7.59 -2.94 -0.42
CA VAL A 323 -8.79 -2.08 -0.49
C VAL A 323 -9.42 -2.16 -1.88
N ALA A 324 -8.63 -1.99 -2.95
CA ALA A 324 -9.14 -2.08 -4.32
C ALA A 324 -9.80 -3.45 -4.62
N ILE A 325 -9.21 -4.55 -4.12
CA ILE A 325 -9.77 -5.91 -4.23
C ILE A 325 -11.10 -5.99 -3.48
N GLY A 326 -11.16 -5.55 -2.22
CA GLY A 326 -12.39 -5.60 -1.42
C GLY A 326 -13.52 -4.80 -2.06
N THR A 327 -13.21 -3.57 -2.48
CA THR A 327 -14.17 -2.67 -3.16
C THR A 327 -14.64 -3.27 -4.48
N ALA A 328 -13.74 -3.73 -5.35
CA ALA A 328 -14.14 -4.34 -6.63
C ALA A 328 -14.94 -5.63 -6.41
N ALA A 329 -14.56 -6.47 -5.44
CA ALA A 329 -15.28 -7.70 -5.11
C ALA A 329 -16.71 -7.44 -4.61
N ALA A 330 -16.93 -6.32 -3.91
CA ALA A 330 -18.25 -5.93 -3.42
C ALA A 330 -19.20 -5.41 -4.50
N ILE A 331 -18.70 -5.12 -5.69
CA ILE A 331 -19.47 -4.56 -6.81
C ILE A 331 -19.75 -5.65 -7.84
N PRO A 332 -21.00 -6.13 -7.95
CA PRO A 332 -21.36 -7.18 -8.89
C PRO A 332 -20.98 -6.85 -10.34
N GLY A 333 -20.22 -7.74 -10.98
CA GLY A 333 -19.86 -7.62 -12.41
C GLY A 333 -18.44 -7.13 -12.70
N THR A 334 -17.66 -6.68 -11.71
CA THR A 334 -16.22 -6.47 -11.91
C THR A 334 -15.49 -7.81 -12.09
N LEU A 335 -14.30 -7.81 -12.71
CA LEU A 335 -13.51 -9.05 -12.85
C LEU A 335 -13.14 -9.67 -11.51
N VAL A 336 -12.88 -8.85 -10.49
CA VAL A 336 -12.59 -9.32 -9.13
C VAL A 336 -13.82 -10.03 -8.53
N ASN A 337 -15.01 -9.43 -8.69
CA ASN A 337 -16.26 -10.02 -8.24
C ASN A 337 -16.57 -11.34 -8.98
N LEU A 338 -16.39 -11.37 -10.29
CA LEU A 338 -16.62 -12.56 -11.12
C LEU A 338 -15.64 -13.69 -10.80
N ALA A 339 -14.35 -13.37 -10.58
CA ALA A 339 -13.35 -14.33 -10.12
C ALA A 339 -13.71 -14.91 -8.74
N ALA A 340 -14.36 -14.11 -7.89
CA ALA A 340 -14.89 -14.54 -6.62
C ALA A 340 -16.21 -15.34 -6.72
N GLY A 341 -16.77 -15.54 -7.91
CA GLY A 341 -18.02 -16.28 -8.14
C GLY A 341 -19.28 -15.42 -8.30
N GLY A 342 -19.14 -14.09 -8.39
CA GLY A 342 -20.24 -13.17 -8.64
C GLY A 342 -21.07 -12.80 -7.39
N GLY A 343 -22.16 -12.06 -7.63
CA GLY A 343 -23.15 -11.68 -6.61
C GLY A 343 -22.71 -10.54 -5.68
N GLU A 344 -23.54 -10.23 -4.68
CA GLU A 344 -23.19 -9.26 -3.63
C GLU A 344 -22.21 -9.89 -2.64
N ARG A 345 -21.14 -9.15 -2.28
CA ARG A 345 -20.10 -9.62 -1.35
C ARG A 345 -19.69 -8.52 -0.39
N GLN A 346 -19.91 -8.72 0.91
CA GLN A 346 -19.45 -7.76 1.94
C GLN A 346 -17.99 -7.97 2.33
N ALA A 347 -17.45 -9.16 2.09
CA ALA A 347 -16.04 -9.47 2.29
C ALA A 347 -15.60 -10.61 1.38
N VAL A 348 -14.31 -10.62 1.08
CA VAL A 348 -13.63 -11.72 0.39
C VAL A 348 -12.33 -12.05 1.10
N ARG A 349 -11.96 -13.33 1.07
CA ARG A 349 -10.65 -13.83 1.42
C ARG A 349 -9.93 -14.21 0.13
N PHE A 350 -8.92 -13.45 -0.27
CA PHE A 350 -8.16 -13.77 -1.48
C PHE A 350 -6.83 -14.44 -1.13
N GLY A 351 -6.38 -15.35 -2.00
CA GLY A 351 -5.04 -15.94 -1.96
C GLY A 351 -4.03 -15.05 -2.68
N HIS A 352 -2.96 -14.67 -1.99
CA HIS A 352 -1.76 -13.99 -2.50
C HIS A 352 -0.50 -14.88 -2.32
N PRO A 353 0.69 -14.52 -2.82
CA PRO A 353 1.83 -15.46 -2.83
C PRO A 353 2.24 -15.96 -1.44
N SER A 354 2.15 -15.13 -0.39
CA SER A 354 2.45 -15.54 0.99
C SER A 354 1.31 -16.19 1.79
N GLY A 355 0.12 -16.39 1.22
CA GLY A 355 -1.05 -16.94 1.93
C GLY A 355 -2.34 -16.18 1.63
N THR A 356 -3.19 -15.96 2.61
CA THR A 356 -4.54 -15.39 2.42
C THR A 356 -4.72 -14.06 3.15
N LEU A 357 -5.67 -13.26 2.65
CA LEU A 357 -6.04 -12.00 3.27
C LEU A 357 -7.54 -11.76 3.14
N ARG A 358 -8.20 -11.54 4.29
CA ARG A 358 -9.61 -11.16 4.33
C ARG A 358 -9.74 -9.65 4.31
N VAL A 359 -10.55 -9.14 3.38
CA VAL A 359 -10.89 -7.72 3.26
C VAL A 359 -12.40 -7.58 3.10
N GLY A 360 -12.98 -6.58 3.75
CA GLY A 360 -14.38 -6.20 3.62
C GLY A 360 -14.54 -4.86 2.92
N ALA A 361 -15.66 -4.66 2.25
CA ALA A 361 -16.08 -3.36 1.74
C ALA A 361 -17.61 -3.25 1.81
N GLU A 362 -18.10 -2.07 2.18
CA GLU A 362 -19.52 -1.73 2.16
C GLU A 362 -19.80 -0.84 0.94
N ALA A 363 -20.26 -1.47 -0.14
CA ALA A 363 -20.70 -0.81 -1.36
C ALA A 363 -22.23 -0.65 -1.37
N LYS A 364 -22.71 0.49 -1.85
CA LYS A 364 -24.11 0.81 -2.08
C LYS A 364 -24.27 1.35 -3.50
N LEU A 365 -25.40 1.04 -4.12
CA LEU A 365 -25.78 1.64 -5.39
C LEU A 365 -26.78 2.77 -5.10
N GLU A 366 -26.34 4.00 -5.24
CA GLU A 366 -27.16 5.20 -5.00
C GLU A 366 -27.29 5.97 -6.32
N ASN A 367 -28.53 6.21 -6.77
CA ASN A 367 -28.82 6.89 -8.04
C ASN A 367 -28.14 6.28 -9.30
N GLY A 368 -27.85 4.97 -9.28
CA GLY A 368 -27.18 4.28 -10.39
C GLY A 368 -25.65 4.35 -10.33
N GLU A 369 -25.08 4.98 -9.31
CA GLU A 369 -23.64 5.08 -9.06
C GLU A 369 -23.24 4.27 -7.82
N TRP A 370 -22.13 3.55 -7.93
CA TRP A 370 -21.60 2.80 -6.79
C TRP A 370 -20.85 3.75 -5.85
N THR A 371 -21.27 3.78 -4.59
CA THR A 371 -20.58 4.43 -3.48
C THR A 371 -20.04 3.36 -2.55
N VAL A 372 -18.76 3.49 -2.14
CA VAL A 372 -18.19 2.63 -1.10
C VAL A 372 -17.92 3.51 0.10
N THR A 373 -18.59 3.20 1.22
CA THR A 373 -18.53 4.03 2.44
C THR A 373 -17.31 3.69 3.29
N LYS A 374 -16.90 2.42 3.30
CA LYS A 374 -15.70 1.96 3.99
C LYS A 374 -15.18 0.64 3.42
N ALA A 375 -13.86 0.48 3.49
CA ALA A 375 -13.19 -0.80 3.34
C ALA A 375 -12.46 -1.16 4.65
N ILE A 376 -12.59 -2.41 5.09
CA ILE A 376 -12.10 -2.87 6.40
C ILE A 376 -11.08 -3.99 6.19
N MET A 377 -9.96 -3.91 6.90
CA MET A 377 -9.01 -5.02 6.99
C MET A 377 -8.27 -5.04 8.32
N SER A 378 -7.79 -6.21 8.68
CA SER A 378 -6.94 -6.40 9.84
C SER A 378 -5.47 -6.47 9.47
N ARG A 379 -4.64 -5.84 10.28
CA ARG A 379 -3.18 -5.83 10.17
C ARG A 379 -2.57 -5.97 11.56
N SER A 380 -1.25 -5.91 11.63
CA SER A 380 -0.52 -5.76 12.88
C SER A 380 0.67 -4.83 12.66
N ALA A 381 1.16 -4.21 13.73
CA ALA A 381 2.35 -3.39 13.69
C ALA A 381 3.22 -3.66 14.92
N ARG A 382 4.54 -3.45 14.77
CA ARG A 382 5.47 -3.41 15.90
C ARG A 382 6.71 -2.59 15.60
N VAL A 383 7.22 -1.91 16.61
CA VAL A 383 8.55 -1.30 16.58
C VAL A 383 9.61 -2.41 16.44
N LEU A 384 10.55 -2.18 15.53
CA LEU A 384 11.73 -3.02 15.34
C LEU A 384 12.96 -2.38 15.97
N MET A 385 13.08 -1.06 15.84
CA MET A 385 14.16 -0.25 16.42
C MET A 385 13.67 1.18 16.63
N GLU A 386 14.07 1.81 17.72
CA GLU A 386 13.83 3.22 18.00
C GLU A 386 15.13 3.92 18.40
N GLY A 387 15.24 5.21 18.11
CA GLY A 387 16.42 6.01 18.44
C GLY A 387 16.67 7.07 17.37
N TRP A 388 17.86 7.02 16.75
CA TRP A 388 18.27 8.01 15.75
C TRP A 388 18.84 7.33 14.52
N VAL A 389 18.37 7.71 13.35
CA VAL A 389 19.10 7.49 12.09
C VAL A 389 20.23 8.52 11.98
N ARG A 390 21.23 8.20 11.15
CA ARG A 390 22.32 9.12 10.84
C ARG A 390 22.50 9.26 9.33
N VAL A 391 22.82 10.47 8.90
CA VAL A 391 23.19 10.81 7.53
C VAL A 391 24.33 11.83 7.56
N PRO A 392 25.19 11.90 6.52
CA PRO A 392 26.16 13.01 6.39
C PRO A 392 25.45 14.36 6.48
N GLY A 393 26.03 15.32 7.19
CA GLY A 393 25.40 16.62 7.43
C GLY A 393 25.22 17.49 6.17
N ASP A 394 25.85 17.10 5.06
CA ASP A 394 25.91 17.79 3.77
C ASP A 394 25.09 17.04 2.70
N ALA A 395 24.27 16.07 3.11
CA ALA A 395 23.55 15.20 2.20
C ALA A 395 22.20 15.75 1.68
N PHE A 396 21.68 16.87 2.21
CA PHE A 396 20.32 17.33 1.92
C PHE A 396 20.11 18.83 2.07
#